data_AF-A0AAW8GJE0-F1
#
_entry.id   AF-A0AAW8GJE0-F1
#
_cell.length_a   1.000
_cell.length_b   1.000
_cell.length_c   1.000
_cell.angle_alpha   90.00
_cell.angle_beta   90.00
_cell.angle_gamma   90.00
#
_symmetry.space_group_name_H-M   'P 1'
#
loop_
_entity.id
_entity.type
_entity.pdbx_description
1 polymer ?
#
loop_
_entity_poly.entity_id
_entity_poly.type
_entity_poly.pdbx_seq_one_letter_code
_entity_poly.pdbx_strand_id
1 'polypeptide(L)' 'MQAEVQWVDGLRFIGQSPSGHSIVMDGNAGSSAPSPMEIGG' A
#
# COMPACT_ATOMS: atom_id res chain seq x y z
N MET A 1 9.00 -15.32 -4.98
CA MET A 1 8.10 -14.81 -3.93
C MET A 1 7.64 -13.43 -4.38
N GLN A 2 6.34 -13.19 -4.47
CA GLN A 2 5.77 -12.00 -5.12
C GLN A 2 4.75 -11.36 -4.17
N ALA A 3 4.85 -10.05 -3.97
CA ALA A 3 3.85 -9.32 -3.21
C ALA A 3 2.60 -9.06 -4.07
N GLU A 4 1.45 -8.95 -3.42
CA GLU A 4 0.17 -8.65 -4.06
C GLU A 4 -0.30 -7.25 -3.68
N VAL A 5 -1.05 -6.62 -4.58
CA VAL A 5 -1.67 -5.31 -4.33
C VAL A 5 -3.16 -5.42 -4.59
N GLN A 6 -3.95 -5.01 -3.61
CA GLN A 6 -5.40 -4.97 -3.68
C GLN A 6 -5.88 -3.52 -3.57
N TRP A 7 -6.82 -3.14 -4.44
CA TRP A 7 -7.53 -1.86 -4.31
C TRP A 7 -8.67 -2.01 -3.30
N VAL A 8 -8.87 -0.99 -2.46
CA VAL A 8 -9.92 -0.99 -1.43
C VAL A 8 -11.02 0.00 -1.77
N ASP A 9 -10.66 1.28 -1.84
CA ASP A 9 -11.55 2.39 -2.14
C ASP A 9 -10.73 3.66 -2.42
N GLY A 10 -11.33 4.64 -3.11
CA GLY A 10 -10.63 5.89 -3.46
C GLY A 10 -9.26 5.63 -4.09
N LEU A 11 -8.22 6.26 -3.55
CA LEU A 11 -6.81 6.04 -3.89
C LEU A 11 -6.07 5.20 -2.84
N ARG A 12 -6.77 4.33 -2.09
CA ARG A 12 -6.18 3.46 -1.08
C ARG A 12 -5.99 2.03 -1.57
N PHE A 13 -4.86 1.46 -1.18
CA PHE A 13 -4.41 0.13 -1.59
C PHE A 13 -3.88 -0.65 -0.40
N ILE A 14 -4.02 -1.98 -0.42
CA ILE A 14 -3.36 -2.89 0.51
C ILE A 14 -2.25 -3.63 -0.25
N GLY A 15 -1.01 -3.50 0.21
CA GLY A 15 0.11 -4.32 -0.23
C GLY A 15 0.31 -5.48 0.74
N GLN A 16 0.25 -6.72 0.26
CA GLN A 16 0.48 -7.92 1.07
C GLN A 16 1.78 -8.60 0.67
N SER A 17 2.65 -8.79 1.65
CA SER A 17 3.93 -9.48 1.47
C SER A 17 3.76 -11.00 1.58
N PRO A 18 4.67 -11.78 0.96
CA PRO A 18 4.69 -13.24 1.09
C PRO A 18 4.86 -13.74 2.54
N SER A 19 5.37 -12.91 3.46
CA SER A 19 5.53 -13.26 4.87
C SER A 19 4.25 -13.06 5.71
N GLY A 20 3.16 -12.62 5.09
CA GLY A 20 1.87 -12.40 5.76
C GLY A 20 1.69 -11.00 6.36
N HIS A 21 2.66 -10.10 6.22
CA HIS A 21 2.51 -8.70 6.61
C HIS A 21 1.81 -7.90 5.52
N SER A 22 0.92 -6.99 5.92
CA SER A 22 0.20 -6.10 5.03
C SER A 22 0.41 -4.65 5.40
N ILE A 23 0.45 -3.79 4.39
CA ILE A 23 0.55 -2.34 4.51
C ILE A 23 -0.64 -1.68 3.79
N VAL A 24 -1.14 -0.58 4.34
CA VAL A 24 -2.09 0.29 3.65
C VAL A 24 -1.30 1.44 3.04
N MET A 25 -1.60 1.78 1.78
CA MET A 25 -1.00 2.89 1.06
C MET A 25 -2.08 3.85 0.59
N ASP A 26 -1.79 5.15 0.62
CA ASP A 26 -2.68 6.21 0.14
C ASP A 26 -2.03 7.01 -1.00
N GLY A 27 -2.56 6.83 -2.21
CA GLY A 27 -2.16 7.56 -3.40
C GLY A 27 -2.57 9.04 -3.39
N ASN A 28 -3.40 9.50 -2.45
CA ASN A 28 -3.73 10.91 -2.27
C ASN A 28 -2.66 11.63 -1.43
N ALA A 29 -1.41 11.63 -1.93
CA ALA A 29 -0.26 12.29 -1.31
C ALA A 29 -0.06 11.95 0.18
N GLY A 30 -0.36 10.71 0.58
CA GLY A 30 -0.15 10.26 1.96
C GLY A 30 -1.20 10.77 2.96
N SER A 31 -2.40 11.18 2.50
CA SER A 31 -3.38 11.85 3.36
C SER A 31 -3.85 11.04 4.59
N SER A 32 -3.96 9.71 4.48
CA SER A 32 -4.47 8.85 5.56
C SER A 32 -3.63 7.59 5.84
N ALA A 33 -2.69 7.29 4.96
CA ALA A 33 -1.66 6.25 5.10
C ALA A 33 -0.45 6.68 4.27
N PRO A 34 0.75 6.09 4.41
CA PRO A 34 1.90 6.47 3.60
C PRO A 34 1.62 6.32 2.10
N SER A 35 2.15 7.23 1.31
CA SER A 35 2.13 7.10 -0.15
C SER A 35 3.07 5.99 -0.61
N PRO A 36 2.81 5.36 -1.77
CA PRO A 36 3.73 4.37 -2.33
C PRO A 36 5.17 4.88 -2.47
N MET A 37 5.33 6.18 -2.75
CA MET A 37 6.64 6.82 -2.88
C MET A 37 7.41 6.93 -1.56
N GLU A 38 6.72 7.08 -0.43
CA GLU A 38 7.36 7.12 0.91
C GLU A 38 7.82 5.73 1.38
N ILE A 39 7.19 4.67 0.87
CA ILE A 39 7.53 3.28 1.25
C ILE A 39 8.68 2.74 0.39
N GLY A 40 8.74 3.13 -0.88
CA GLY A 40 9.77 2.67 -1.81
C GLY A 40 11.06 3.50 -1.82
N GLY A 41 11.10 4.60 -1.06
CA GLY A 41 12.26 5.47 -0.88
C GLY A 41 13.30 4.93 0.08
#